data_AF-A0A1Y3YVG4-F1
#
_entry.id   AF-A0A1Y3YVG4-F1
#
_cell.length_a   1.000
_cell.length_b   1.000
_cell.length_c   1.000
_cell.angle_alpha   90.00
_cell.angle_beta   90.00
_cell.angle_gamma   90.00
#
_symmetry.space_group_name_H-M   'P 1'
#
loop_
_entity.id
_entity.type
_entity.pdbx_description
1 polymer ?
#
loop_
_entity_poly.entity_id
_entity_poly.type
_entity_poly.pdbx_seq_one_letter_code
_entity_poly.pdbx_strand_id
1 'polypeptide(L)'
;MCNSIEWGKCEICGKEEQLERTYFYYPIHCECCGSKDKNGQNVHFEMVRHCINCPAPMPKEIHPLCKAMDGNTYRASISNILPIDIRGEFIINESIIKEKQS
;
A
#
# COMPACT_ATOMS: atom_id res chain seq x y z
N MET A 1 10.77 -13.04 -3.32
CA MET A 1 10.94 -11.60 -3.02
C MET A 1 11.19 -11.47 -1.53
N CYS A 2 12.12 -10.60 -1.12
CA CYS A 2 12.58 -10.46 0.26
C CYS A 2 11.44 -9.89 1.12
N ASN A 3 10.85 -10.71 1.97
CA ASN A 3 9.90 -10.30 3.00
C ASN A 3 10.74 -9.98 4.24
N SER A 4 10.80 -8.69 4.61
CA SER A 4 11.48 -8.17 5.79
C SER A 4 10.46 -7.59 6.79
N ILE A 5 10.51 -8.00 8.06
CA ILE A 5 9.78 -7.52 9.23
C ILE A 5 10.05 -6.04 9.29
N GLU A 6 8.98 -5.30 9.09
CA GLU A 6 8.98 -3.87 9.24
C GLU A 6 8.60 -3.59 10.69
N TRP A 7 9.60 -3.22 11.48
CA TRP A 7 9.40 -2.62 12.78
C TRP A 7 9.45 -1.11 12.63
N GLY A 8 8.49 -0.42 13.24
CA GLY A 8 8.45 1.03 13.15
C GLY A 8 7.24 1.63 13.84
N LYS A 9 7.07 2.92 13.65
CA LYS A 9 5.98 3.68 14.23
C LYS A 9 4.69 3.45 13.44
N CYS A 10 3.66 2.95 14.10
CA CYS A 10 2.31 2.84 13.53
C CYS A 10 1.80 4.23 13.14
N GLU A 11 1.33 4.39 11.89
CA GLU A 11 0.83 5.67 11.37
C GLU A 11 -0.47 6.12 12.06
N ILE A 12 -1.12 5.22 12.80
CA ILE A 12 -2.44 5.45 13.42
C ILE A 12 -2.33 5.78 14.90
N CYS A 13 -1.71 4.90 15.69
CA CYS A 13 -1.56 5.10 17.14
C CYS A 13 -0.20 5.65 17.57
N GLY A 14 0.79 5.71 16.65
CA GLY A 14 2.11 6.25 16.93
C GLY A 14 3.00 5.38 17.82
N LYS A 15 2.58 4.16 18.18
CA LYS A 15 3.41 3.20 18.92
C LYS A 15 4.44 2.56 17.99
N GLU A 16 5.62 2.26 18.52
CA GLU A 16 6.62 1.44 17.83
C GLU A 16 6.32 -0.04 18.05
N GLU A 17 6.06 -0.77 16.97
CA GLU A 17 5.75 -2.20 17.00
C GLU A 17 5.98 -2.82 15.61
N GLN A 18 5.67 -4.11 15.47
CA GLN A 18 5.57 -4.75 14.17
C GLN A 18 4.42 -4.14 13.35
N LEU A 19 4.72 -3.83 12.08
CA LEU A 19 3.80 -3.20 11.16
C LEU A 19 3.22 -4.20 10.16
N GLU A 20 2.01 -3.91 9.72
CA GLU A 20 1.31 -4.47 8.58
C GLU A 20 1.13 -3.38 7.52
N ARG A 21 0.99 -3.79 6.26
CA ARG A 21 0.69 -2.87 5.15
C ARG A 21 -0.70 -3.17 4.63
N THR A 22 -1.52 -2.12 4.55
CA THR A 22 -2.77 -2.17 3.79
C THR A 22 -2.63 -1.30 2.56
N TYR A 23 -2.85 -1.91 1.40
CA TYR A 23 -2.82 -1.26 0.09
C TYR A 23 -4.25 -0.96 -0.38
N PHE A 24 -4.50 0.29 -0.76
CA PHE A 24 -5.77 0.76 -1.31
C PHE A 24 -5.57 1.09 -2.78
N TYR A 25 -6.16 0.32 -3.69
CA TYR A 25 -6.01 0.51 -5.13
C TYR A 25 -7.17 1.32 -5.70
N TYR A 26 -6.86 2.27 -6.59
CA TYR A 26 -7.82 3.18 -7.19
C TYR A 26 -7.78 3.06 -8.72
N PRO A 27 -8.92 3.20 -9.43
CA PRO A 27 -9.03 3.04 -10.88
C PRO A 27 -8.52 4.29 -11.62
N ILE A 28 -7.32 4.77 -11.25
CA ILE A 28 -6.68 5.95 -11.82
C ILE A 28 -5.40 5.50 -12.48
N HIS A 29 -5.24 5.82 -13.77
CA HIS A 29 -4.00 5.58 -14.48
C HIS A 29 -2.88 6.42 -13.84
N CYS A 30 -1.96 5.75 -13.13
CA CYS A 30 -0.78 6.39 -12.56
C CYS A 30 0.49 5.99 -13.32
N GLU A 31 1.30 6.98 -13.66
CA GLU A 31 2.67 6.79 -14.17
C GLU A 31 3.66 6.41 -13.04
N CYS A 32 3.24 6.55 -11.78
CA CYS A 32 4.10 6.40 -10.59
C CYS A 32 4.22 4.96 -10.07
N CYS A 33 3.10 4.27 -9.95
CA CYS A 33 3.00 3.09 -9.09
C CYS A 33 3.50 1.81 -9.77
N GLY A 34 3.49 1.74 -11.11
CA GLY A 34 3.73 0.51 -11.87
C GLY A 34 2.77 -0.64 -11.54
N SER A 35 1.78 -0.40 -10.68
CA SER A 35 0.81 -1.39 -10.22
C SER A 35 -0.23 -1.59 -11.30
N LYS A 36 -0.63 -2.85 -11.51
CA LYS A 36 -1.58 -3.25 -12.54
C LYS A 36 -2.82 -3.87 -11.92
N ASP A 37 -3.97 -3.53 -12.46
CA ASP A 37 -5.21 -4.25 -12.18
C ASP A 37 -5.19 -5.66 -12.80
N LYS A 38 -6.26 -6.42 -12.57
CA LYS A 38 -6.45 -7.76 -13.15
C LYS A 38 -6.44 -7.81 -14.68
N ASN A 39 -6.63 -6.66 -15.34
CA ASN A 39 -6.64 -6.53 -16.79
C ASN A 39 -5.31 -5.99 -17.33
N GLY A 40 -4.30 -5.77 -16.47
CA GLY A 40 -2.98 -5.27 -16.84
C GLY A 40 -2.89 -3.74 -17.01
N GLN A 41 -3.93 -2.99 -16.63
CA GLN A 41 -3.94 -1.53 -16.70
C GLN A 41 -3.26 -0.91 -15.48
N ASN A 42 -2.45 0.13 -15.68
CA ASN A 42 -1.83 0.83 -14.56
C ASN A 42 -2.88 1.46 -13.67
N VAL A 43 -2.74 1.25 -12.36
CA VAL A 43 -3.61 1.80 -11.31
C VAL A 43 -2.78 2.50 -10.24
N HIS A 44 -3.38 3.49 -9.60
CA HIS A 44 -2.81 4.14 -8.42
C HIS A 44 -3.06 3.29 -7.18
N PHE A 45 -2.14 3.33 -6.23
CA PHE A 45 -2.39 2.82 -4.90
C PHE A 45 -1.81 3.74 -3.83
N GLU A 46 -2.44 3.73 -2.66
CA GLU A 46 -1.88 4.28 -1.44
C GLU A 46 -1.64 3.13 -0.45
N MET A 47 -0.62 3.28 0.39
CA MET A 47 -0.27 2.26 1.39
C MET A 47 -0.26 2.89 2.77
N VAL A 48 -0.91 2.21 3.72
CA VAL A 48 -0.95 2.60 5.12
C VAL A 48 -0.20 1.55 5.95
N ARG A 49 0.72 2.02 6.80
CA ARG A 49 1.43 1.17 7.76
C ARG A 49 0.78 1.26 9.13
N HIS A 50 0.29 0.14 9.64
CA HIS A 50 -0.39 0.09 10.93
C HIS A 50 0.04 -1.13 11.73
N CYS A 51 -0.11 -1.09 13.05
CA CYS A 51 0.04 -2.30 13.86
C CYS A 51 -1.24 -3.14 13.76
N ILE A 52 -1.14 -4.41 14.16
CA ILE A 52 -2.27 -5.38 14.18
C ILE A 52 -3.49 -4.89 14.98
N ASN A 53 -3.27 -4.02 15.96
CA ASN A 53 -4.31 -3.49 16.84
C ASN A 53 -5.03 -2.27 16.24
N CYS A 54 -4.54 -1.70 15.13
CA CYS A 54 -5.12 -0.52 14.51
C CYS A 54 -5.70 -0.90 13.14
N PRO A 55 -7.00 -0.65 12.88
CA PRO A 55 -7.52 -0.79 11.52
C PRO A 55 -6.89 0.27 10.61
N ALA A 56 -6.49 -0.12 9.40
CA ALA A 56 -6.03 0.83 8.39
C ALA A 56 -7.18 1.73 7.94
N PRO A 57 -7.13 3.05 8.19
CA PRO A 57 -8.12 3.97 7.65
C PRO A 57 -7.96 4.07 6.13
N MET A 58 -9.09 4.15 5.43
CA MET A 58 -9.10 4.50 4.02
C MET A 58 -8.53 5.93 3.83
N PRO A 59 -7.59 6.13 2.89
CA PRO A 59 -7.07 7.45 2.58
C PRO A 59 -8.18 8.43 2.16
N LYS A 60 -8.18 9.63 2.74
CA LYS A 60 -9.14 10.70 2.40
C LYS A 60 -8.78 11.41 1.09
N GLU A 61 -7.49 11.45 0.80
CA GLU A 61 -6.90 12.09 -0.35
C GLU A 61 -5.77 11.20 -0.88
N ILE A 62 -5.67 11.11 -2.21
CA ILE A 62 -4.69 10.28 -2.91
C ILE A 62 -3.93 11.12 -3.92
N HIS A 63 -2.72 10.69 -4.25
CA HIS A 63 -1.78 11.51 -5.02
C HIS A 63 -1.17 10.80 -6.24
N PRO A 64 -1.97 10.52 -7.28
CA PRO A 64 -1.46 9.94 -8.51
C PRO A 64 -0.62 10.94 -9.32
N LEU A 65 0.38 10.41 -10.02
CA LEU A 65 1.03 11.05 -11.15
C LEU A 65 0.25 10.74 -12.45
N CYS A 66 -0.41 11.75 -12.99
CA CYS A 66 -1.22 11.63 -14.20
C CYS A 66 -0.54 12.35 -15.37
N LYS A 67 -0.53 11.71 -16.54
CA LYS A 67 -0.08 12.33 -17.78
C LYS A 67 -1.19 13.21 -18.35
N ALA A 68 -0.90 14.50 -18.56
CA ALA A 68 -1.82 15.45 -19.14
C ALA A 68 -1.73 15.47 -20.67
N MET A 69 -2.68 16.17 -21.31
CA MET A 69 -2.77 16.26 -22.77
C MET A 69 -1.58 16.96 -23.42
N ASP A 70 -0.86 17.80 -22.67
CA ASP A 70 0.36 18.47 -23.11
C ASP A 70 1.59 17.54 -23.12
N GLY A 71 1.42 16.28 -22.72
CA GLY A 71 2.46 15.26 -22.67
C GLY A 71 3.26 15.24 -21.37
N ASN A 72 3.06 16.21 -20.47
CA ASN A 72 3.75 16.28 -19.18
C ASN A 72 3.02 15.46 -18.11
N THR A 73 3.76 15.06 -17.07
CA THR A 73 3.23 14.31 -15.93
C THR A 73 3.10 15.22 -14.71
N TYR A 74 1.93 15.22 -14.08
CA TYR A 74 1.61 16.07 -12.93
C TYR A 74 1.14 15.23 -11.74
N ARG A 75 1.50 15.67 -10.53
CA ARG A 75 0.93 15.13 -9.31
C ARG A 75 -0.43 15.77 -9.07
N ALA A 76 -1.49 14.97 -9.19
CA ALA A 76 -2.83 15.37 -8.82
C ALA A 76 -3.08 15.11 -7.33
N SER A 77 -4.04 15.82 -6.75
CA SER A 77 -4.58 15.53 -5.43
C SER A 77 -6.07 15.27 -5.60
N ILE A 78 -6.52 14.06 -5.26
CA ILE A 78 -7.88 13.60 -5.52
C ILE A 78 -8.50 13.16 -4.20
N SER A 79 -9.68 13.68 -3.89
CA SER A 79 -10.47 13.30 -2.72
C SER A 79 -11.82 12.72 -3.15
N ASN A 80 -12.56 12.15 -2.20
CA ASN A 80 -13.92 11.60 -2.40
C ASN A 80 -14.01 10.47 -3.44
N ILE A 81 -12.98 9.62 -3.52
CA ILE A 81 -12.96 8.41 -4.36
C ILE A 81 -12.82 7.17 -3.49
N LEU A 82 -13.52 6.10 -3.87
CA LEU A 82 -13.40 4.80 -3.20
C LEU A 82 -12.37 3.90 -3.91
N PRO A 83 -11.61 3.09 -3.16
CA PRO A 83 -10.75 2.09 -3.76
C PRO A 83 -11.58 0.99 -4.44
N ILE A 84 -11.04 0.44 -5.52
CA ILE A 84 -11.60 -0.72 -6.24
C ILE A 84 -11.13 -2.05 -5.65
N ASP A 85 -10.04 -2.04 -4.89
CA ASP A 85 -9.46 -3.22 -4.24
C ASP A 85 -8.70 -2.79 -2.99
N ILE A 86 -8.78 -3.59 -1.92
CA ILE A 86 -8.08 -3.36 -0.65
C ILE A 86 -7.38 -4.66 -0.28
N ARG A 87 -6.06 -4.61 -0.13
CA ARG A 87 -5.24 -5.77 0.20
C ARG A 87 -4.47 -5.54 1.49
N GLY A 88 -4.77 -6.35 2.50
CA GLY A 88 -3.96 -6.45 3.71
C GLY A 88 -2.87 -7.49 3.51
N GLU A 89 -1.62 -7.12 3.79
CA GLU A 89 -0.48 -8.03 3.74
C GLU A 89 0.19 -8.09 5.12
N PHE A 90 0.22 -9.30 5.70
CA PHE A 90 0.97 -9.57 6.91
C PHE A 90 2.47 -9.63 6.59
N ILE A 91 3.27 -8.93 7.39
CA ILE A 91 4.72 -8.93 7.24
C ILE A 91 5.29 -9.98 8.22
N ILE A 92 5.75 -11.13 7.72
CA ILE A 92 6.27 -12.26 8.54
C ILE A 92 7.75 -12.54 8.15
N ASN A 93 8.72 -12.45 9.09
CA ASN A 93 10.14 -12.90 8.90
C ASN A 93 10.53 -14.11 9.76
N GLU A 94 9.72 -15.14 9.85
CA GLU A 94 10.29 -16.40 10.31
C GLU A 94 9.90 -17.51 9.37
N SER A 95 10.86 -18.40 9.13
CA SER A 95 10.61 -19.71 8.57
C SER A 95 9.52 -20.37 9.41
N ILE A 96 8.32 -20.54 8.86
CA ILE A 96 7.23 -21.29 9.51
C ILE A 96 7.69 -22.74 9.80
N ILE A 97 8.74 -23.20 9.10
CA ILE A 97 9.45 -24.44 9.37
C ILE A 97 10.66 -24.14 10.25
N LYS A 98 10.54 -24.39 11.55
CA LYS A 98 11.70 -24.63 12.41
C LYS A 98 12.23 -26.01 12.05
N GLU A 99 13.36 -26.09 11.34
CA GLU A 99 14.09 -27.35 11.26
C GLU A 99 14.39 -27.79 12.71
N LYS A 100 13.83 -28.94 13.12
CA LYS A 100 14.22 -29.61 14.36
C LYS A 100 15.72 -29.90 14.24
N GLN A 101 16.55 -29.09 14.91
CA GLN A 101 17.96 -29.40 15.08
C GLN A 101 18.06 -30.79 15.73
N SER A 102 18.68 -31.72 15.01
CA SER A 102 18.97 -33.08 15.44
C SER A 102 20.27 -33.13 16.21
#